data_AF-A0A2J6QD01-F1
#
_entry.id   AF-A0A2J6QD01-F1
#
_cell.length_a   1.000
_cell.length_b   1.000
_cell.length_c   1.000
_cell.angle_alpha   90.00
_cell.angle_beta   90.00
_cell.angle_gamma   90.00
#
_symmetry.space_group_name_H-M   'P 1'
#
loop_
_entity.id
_entity.type
_entity.pdbx_description
1 polymer ?
#
loop_
_entity_poly.entity_id
_entity_poly.type
_entity_poly.pdbx_seq_one_letter_code
_entity_poly.pdbx_strand_id
1 'polypeptide(L)'
;MEKLSLSPEQQDSDRLMKQLEEKYNMPHEKWWDGVETAFQYLRMALERGQDDIVHEEDDPESISAQAARADALPLISLLPSGSHALRLTATNEDLQCVAFGTISAERFLEIFWEAVARTQDEGDNFVVYRIDTERSLFWFNFKGYNFQLLYLHCEQLVRSCPRILDTSDDDLQVADARTKKVVEGIKRDTTKQRAYFSDPYKRASHYYLRAWTVAQGRYTPNEHLSARALQFQELIKIMELGPKSQHGGNPVFAMSYHMSEIFKNLNENILSRPPLPPPAHKIDPDRGPAELLSILQEAEDASVDSKLQTRAFVKVNLMYWGSSELACGKWLSMVERKLSKLKERLETTDAQPDMVRIWPQRLLDLQRDPQKPGSCFWAGCYVLGLQHDNEKLILDQRTAQTWEIQVERDRETPKNDCSIKTVVMTANEFKKANDRNLIPCPRKWPSQSLSVDRERYPPIQQNDGFDQPKKSTKHQKKSEEASHDEVHSQEPHRGLRTARAVLNRLKHDRTFSIDEFKVGYLDRHTEKVQEKPVAAWVTETTDDLFIPEHRIVWFKRCLPEGGEVLVWDKVQKIDRIFANPETDV
;
A
#
# COMPACT_ATOMS: atom_id res chain seq x y z
N MET A 1 19.26 -39.97 -23.50
CA MET A 1 18.54 -39.34 -22.39
C MET A 1 17.17 -38.94 -22.91
N GLU A 2 16.18 -39.81 -22.74
CA GLU A 2 14.78 -39.45 -22.99
C GLU A 2 14.39 -38.37 -21.99
N LYS A 3 13.92 -37.22 -22.48
CA LYS A 3 13.20 -36.27 -21.64
C LYS A 3 11.95 -37.00 -21.15
N LEU A 4 11.92 -37.41 -19.88
CA LEU A 4 10.72 -37.91 -19.23
C LEU A 4 9.61 -36.87 -19.43
N SER A 5 8.63 -37.19 -20.27
CA SER A 5 7.46 -36.36 -20.49
C SER A 5 6.62 -36.36 -19.21
N LEU A 6 6.29 -35.17 -18.69
CA LEU A 6 5.41 -35.01 -17.54
C LEU A 6 4.06 -35.69 -17.81
N SER A 7 3.47 -36.33 -16.80
CA SER A 7 2.12 -36.88 -16.91
C SER A 7 1.09 -35.76 -17.14
N PRO A 8 -0.08 -36.04 -17.74
CA PRO A 8 -1.12 -35.03 -17.95
C PRO A 8 -1.51 -34.29 -16.66
N GLU A 9 -1.62 -35.01 -15.54
CA GLU A 9 -1.99 -34.46 -14.24
C GLU A 9 -0.92 -33.51 -13.70
N GLN A 10 0.36 -33.83 -13.94
CA GLN A 10 1.47 -32.97 -13.57
C GLN A 10 1.47 -31.68 -14.42
N GLN A 11 1.15 -31.79 -15.72
CA GLN A 11 1.03 -30.62 -16.60
C GLN A 11 -0.13 -29.70 -16.15
N ASP A 12 -1.27 -30.28 -15.77
CA ASP A 12 -2.41 -29.52 -15.26
C ASP A 12 -2.11 -28.86 -13.90
N SER A 13 -1.40 -29.57 -13.01
CA SER A 13 -0.92 -28.99 -11.75
C SER A 13 0.01 -27.80 -11.98
N ASP A 14 1.01 -27.95 -12.86
CA ASP A 14 1.96 -26.89 -13.19
C ASP A 14 1.24 -25.68 -13.82
N ARG A 15 0.25 -25.93 -14.69
CA ARG A 15 -0.59 -24.89 -15.28
C ARG A 15 -1.41 -24.14 -14.22
N LEU A 16 -2.00 -24.86 -13.27
CA LEU A 16 -2.78 -24.26 -12.18
C LEU A 16 -1.90 -23.38 -11.29
N MET A 17 -0.74 -23.88 -10.87
CA MET A 17 0.20 -23.11 -10.05
C MET A 17 0.66 -21.86 -10.79
N LYS A 18 0.99 -21.96 -12.08
CA LYS A 18 1.35 -20.81 -12.92
C LYS A 18 0.22 -19.78 -13.01
N GLN A 19 -1.04 -20.21 -13.16
CA GLN A 19 -2.19 -19.31 -13.17
C GLN A 19 -2.36 -18.58 -11.82
N LEU A 20 -2.14 -19.28 -10.69
CA LEU A 20 -2.18 -18.67 -9.36
C LEU A 20 -1.07 -17.63 -9.17
N GLU A 21 0.13 -17.90 -9.68
CA GLU A 21 1.26 -16.97 -9.63
C GLU A 21 1.00 -15.71 -10.48
N GLU A 22 0.70 -15.89 -11.76
CA GLU A 22 0.62 -14.80 -12.74
C GLU A 22 -0.62 -13.93 -12.56
N LYS A 23 -1.79 -14.53 -12.27
CA LYS A 23 -3.07 -13.82 -12.23
C LYS A 23 -3.52 -13.47 -10.82
N TYR A 24 -3.14 -14.29 -9.83
CA TYR A 24 -3.61 -14.14 -8.45
C TYR A 24 -2.53 -13.76 -7.45
N ASN A 25 -1.32 -13.44 -7.94
CA ASN A 25 -0.21 -12.91 -7.15
C ASN A 25 0.25 -13.92 -6.06
N MET A 26 0.18 -15.22 -6.34
CA MET A 26 0.77 -16.22 -5.48
C MET A 26 2.30 -16.08 -5.49
N PRO A 27 2.96 -15.89 -4.34
CA PRO A 27 4.41 -15.84 -4.25
C PRO A 27 5.02 -17.24 -4.42
N HIS A 28 6.17 -17.29 -5.09
CA HIS A 28 7.05 -18.46 -5.12
C HIS A 28 8.07 -18.40 -3.97
N GLU A 29 8.77 -19.51 -3.67
CA GLU A 29 9.68 -19.60 -2.52
C GLU A 29 10.79 -18.53 -2.53
N LYS A 30 11.43 -18.28 -3.69
CA LYS A 30 12.49 -17.24 -3.78
C LYS A 30 12.00 -15.84 -3.44
N TRP A 31 10.73 -15.54 -3.71
CA TRP A 31 10.14 -14.26 -3.32
C TRP A 31 10.12 -14.13 -1.80
N TRP A 32 9.73 -15.20 -1.09
CA TRP A 32 9.74 -15.24 0.37
C TRP A 32 11.15 -15.21 0.97
N ASP A 33 12.14 -15.85 0.34
CA ASP A 33 13.53 -15.76 0.79
C ASP A 33 14.00 -14.29 0.77
N GLY A 34 13.60 -13.55 -0.26
CA GLY A 34 13.85 -12.11 -0.35
C GLY A 34 13.05 -11.28 0.66
N VAL A 35 11.79 -11.64 0.95
CA VAL A 35 11.00 -11.00 2.02
C VAL A 35 11.66 -11.19 3.38
N GLU A 36 12.07 -12.41 3.73
CA GLU A 36 12.72 -12.71 5.01
C GLU A 36 14.02 -11.92 5.15
N THR A 37 14.82 -11.86 4.09
CA THR A 37 16.05 -11.06 4.04
C THR A 37 15.74 -9.57 4.22
N ALA A 38 14.77 -9.02 3.48
CA ALA A 38 14.38 -7.62 3.60
C ALA A 38 13.82 -7.30 4.99
N PHE A 39 13.03 -8.20 5.57
CA PHE A 39 12.48 -8.02 6.91
C PHE A 39 13.57 -8.05 7.99
N GLN A 40 14.60 -8.91 7.86
CA GLN A 40 15.76 -8.90 8.75
C GLN A 40 16.52 -7.56 8.69
N TYR A 41 16.77 -7.01 7.50
CA TYR A 41 17.36 -5.68 7.36
C TYR A 41 16.47 -4.57 7.96
N LEU A 42 15.15 -4.67 7.78
CA LEU A 42 14.21 -3.73 8.38
C LEU A 42 14.27 -3.78 9.92
N ARG A 43 14.41 -4.98 10.51
CA ARG A 43 14.64 -5.16 11.95
C ARG A 43 15.94 -4.49 12.38
N MET A 44 17.05 -4.71 11.66
CA MET A 44 18.32 -4.03 11.96
C MET A 44 18.21 -2.50 11.91
N ALA A 45 17.38 -1.96 11.01
CA ALA A 45 17.20 -0.52 10.86
C ALA A 45 16.37 0.11 12.01
N LEU A 46 15.34 -0.60 12.48
CA LEU A 46 14.32 -0.07 13.40
C LEU A 46 14.41 -0.58 14.85
N GLU A 47 14.91 -1.79 15.07
CA GLU A 47 15.04 -2.35 16.41
C GLU A 47 16.11 -1.58 17.21
N ARG A 48 15.88 -1.52 18.52
CA ARG A 48 16.75 -0.89 19.53
C ARG A 48 16.75 -1.80 20.76
N GLY A 49 17.91 -2.07 21.35
CA GLY A 49 18.06 -3.14 22.35
C GLY A 49 19.37 -3.09 23.15
N GLN A 50 19.51 -3.99 24.13
CA GLN A 50 20.63 -4.05 25.09
C GLN A 50 22.03 -4.32 24.50
N ASP A 51 22.13 -4.71 23.23
CA ASP A 51 23.43 -4.99 22.57
C ASP A 51 24.30 -3.72 22.40
N ASP A 52 23.75 -2.53 22.62
CA ASP A 52 24.50 -1.25 22.64
C ASP A 52 25.27 -1.00 23.97
N ILE A 53 25.17 -1.90 24.95
CA ILE A 53 25.86 -1.77 26.25
C ILE A 53 27.31 -2.27 26.10
N VAL A 54 28.24 -1.33 25.89
CA VAL A 54 29.68 -1.58 26.00
C VAL A 54 29.99 -2.07 27.43
N HIS A 55 30.60 -3.26 27.56
CA HIS A 55 31.10 -3.77 28.83
C HIS A 55 32.30 -2.91 29.30
N GLU A 56 32.03 -1.86 30.07
CA GLU A 56 33.05 -1.21 30.89
C GLU A 56 33.15 -1.92 32.26
N GLU A 57 34.39 -2.08 32.73
CA GLU A 57 34.84 -2.93 33.84
C GLU A 57 33.97 -2.91 35.11
N ASP A 58 33.93 -4.08 35.77
CA ASP A 58 33.12 -4.46 36.94
C ASP A 58 33.42 -3.62 38.21
N ASP A 59 32.84 -2.42 38.32
CA ASP A 59 32.74 -1.65 39.57
C ASP A 59 31.29 -1.73 40.13
N PRO A 60 31.05 -2.09 41.41
CA PRO A 60 29.71 -2.16 41.99
C PRO A 60 28.85 -0.88 41.89
N GLU A 61 29.46 0.32 41.86
CA GLU A 61 28.72 1.57 41.54
C GLU A 61 28.38 1.69 40.04
N SER A 62 29.23 1.13 39.18
CA SER A 62 28.98 1.00 37.73
C SER A 62 27.81 0.07 37.44
N ILE A 63 27.61 -1.01 38.21
CA ILE A 63 26.49 -1.95 38.01
C ILE A 63 25.12 -1.28 38.22
N SER A 64 24.97 -0.42 39.25
CA SER A 64 23.72 0.32 39.48
C SER A 64 23.47 1.38 38.41
N ALA A 65 24.52 2.07 37.96
CA ALA A 65 24.43 3.04 36.88
C ALA A 65 24.19 2.38 35.51
N GLN A 66 24.79 1.22 35.25
CA GLN A 66 24.58 0.39 34.06
C GLN A 66 23.17 -0.19 34.04
N ALA A 67 22.64 -0.67 35.17
CA ALA A 67 21.26 -1.11 35.29
C ALA A 67 20.28 0.05 35.03
N ALA A 68 20.52 1.23 35.61
CA ALA A 68 19.69 2.41 35.36
C ALA A 68 19.77 2.91 33.90
N ARG A 69 20.95 2.81 33.26
CA ARG A 69 21.13 3.12 31.83
C ARG A 69 20.43 2.11 30.93
N ALA A 70 20.54 0.81 31.24
CA ALA A 70 19.85 -0.25 30.53
C ALA A 70 18.32 -0.08 30.63
N ASP A 71 17.83 0.35 31.80
CA ASP A 71 16.41 0.69 31.98
C ASP A 71 16.01 2.00 31.26
N ALA A 72 16.94 2.89 30.93
CA ALA A 72 16.63 4.12 30.19
C ALA A 72 16.64 3.97 28.67
N LEU A 73 17.16 2.85 28.12
CA LEU A 73 17.29 2.67 26.67
C LEU A 73 15.93 2.39 26.00
N PRO A 74 15.70 2.95 24.80
CA PRO A 74 14.53 2.62 24.02
C PRO A 74 14.62 1.16 23.55
N LEU A 75 13.60 0.37 23.87
CA LEU A 75 13.47 -0.99 23.37
C LEU A 75 12.40 -1.00 22.28
N ILE A 76 12.74 -1.55 21.12
CA ILE A 76 11.83 -1.72 19.99
C ILE A 76 12.03 -3.12 19.42
N SER A 77 10.97 -3.92 19.40
CA SER A 77 10.96 -5.27 18.82
C SER A 77 9.94 -5.34 17.68
N LEU A 78 10.38 -5.82 16.52
CA LEU A 78 9.57 -5.89 15.31
C LEU A 78 9.26 -7.36 14.96
N LEU A 79 7.98 -7.67 14.78
CA LEU A 79 7.49 -9.01 14.48
C LEU A 79 6.59 -9.03 13.24
N PRO A 80 6.63 -10.10 12.44
CA PRO A 80 5.65 -10.29 11.38
C PRO A 80 4.28 -10.59 11.99
N SER A 81 3.20 -10.21 11.32
CA SER A 81 1.83 -10.46 11.78
C SER A 81 0.91 -10.87 10.63
N GLY A 82 -0.28 -11.40 10.95
CA GLY A 82 -1.31 -11.74 9.98
C GLY A 82 -0.82 -12.68 8.88
N SER A 83 -1.09 -12.33 7.62
CA SER A 83 -0.72 -13.15 6.46
C SER A 83 0.79 -13.28 6.26
N HIS A 84 1.57 -12.28 6.70
CA HIS A 84 3.02 -12.30 6.61
C HIS A 84 3.62 -13.34 7.58
N ALA A 85 3.15 -13.37 8.84
CA ALA A 85 3.59 -14.35 9.84
C ALA A 85 3.34 -15.81 9.40
N LEU A 86 2.33 -16.02 8.55
CA LEU A 86 1.91 -17.32 8.02
C LEU A 86 2.50 -17.66 6.64
N ARG A 87 3.27 -16.75 6.03
CA ARG A 87 3.78 -16.86 4.64
C ARG A 87 2.65 -17.06 3.61
N LEU A 88 1.56 -16.30 3.78
CA LEU A 88 0.35 -16.34 2.95
C LEU A 88 0.03 -15.00 2.25
N THR A 89 0.86 -13.96 2.42
CA THR A 89 0.68 -12.66 1.76
C THR A 89 0.85 -12.77 0.25
N ALA A 90 -0.09 -12.24 -0.51
CA ALA A 90 0.04 -12.15 -1.97
C ALA A 90 1.06 -11.08 -2.37
N THR A 91 1.74 -11.24 -3.51
CA THR A 91 2.83 -10.34 -3.92
C THR A 91 2.41 -8.89 -4.19
N ASN A 92 1.10 -8.64 -4.30
CA ASN A 92 0.52 -7.32 -4.50
C ASN A 92 -0.11 -6.71 -3.24
N GLU A 93 0.04 -7.36 -2.08
CA GLU A 93 -0.49 -6.92 -0.79
C GLU A 93 0.64 -6.48 0.15
N ASP A 94 0.28 -5.75 1.19
CA ASP A 94 1.24 -5.28 2.18
C ASP A 94 1.60 -6.40 3.18
N LEU A 95 2.89 -6.58 3.42
CA LEU A 95 3.42 -7.45 4.47
C LEU A 95 3.17 -6.81 5.82
N GLN A 96 2.26 -7.40 6.60
CA GLN A 96 1.89 -6.89 7.91
C GLN A 96 2.99 -7.18 8.94
N CYS A 97 3.31 -6.16 9.74
CA CYS A 97 4.25 -6.28 10.85
C CYS A 97 3.87 -5.34 11.99
N VAL A 98 4.34 -5.66 13.19
CA VAL A 98 4.05 -4.91 14.42
C VAL A 98 5.35 -4.62 15.14
N ALA A 99 5.59 -3.35 15.46
CA ALA A 99 6.65 -2.92 16.36
C ALA A 99 6.06 -2.68 17.75
N PHE A 100 6.63 -3.34 18.76
CA PHE A 100 6.35 -3.11 20.17
C PHE A 100 7.49 -2.33 20.78
N GLY A 101 7.21 -1.28 21.55
CA GLY A 101 8.28 -0.50 22.14
C GLY A 101 7.94 0.22 23.44
N THR A 102 9.01 0.66 24.12
CA THR A 102 8.95 1.38 25.40
C THR A 102 8.81 2.90 25.23
N ILE A 103 8.89 3.42 24.00
CA ILE A 103 8.87 4.86 23.71
C ILE A 103 7.50 5.33 23.20
N SER A 104 7.24 6.63 23.26
CA SER A 104 6.03 7.21 22.69
C SER A 104 5.95 7.01 21.18
N ALA A 105 4.72 7.04 20.62
CA ALA A 105 4.51 6.96 19.18
C ALA A 105 5.18 8.12 18.41
N GLU A 106 5.22 9.32 19.01
CA GLU A 106 5.92 10.47 18.45
C GLU A 106 7.43 10.22 18.34
N ARG A 107 8.04 9.66 19.40
CA ARG A 107 9.47 9.32 19.37
C ARG A 107 9.75 8.18 18.41
N PHE A 108 8.84 7.21 18.29
CA PHE A 108 8.96 6.15 17.29
C PHE A 108 8.88 6.70 15.86
N LEU A 109 8.00 7.66 15.58
CA LEU A 109 7.91 8.32 14.29
C LEU A 109 9.25 9.00 13.91
N GLU A 110 9.93 9.62 14.87
CA GLU A 110 11.26 10.19 14.65
C GLU A 110 12.30 9.12 14.30
N ILE A 111 12.37 8.04 15.09
CA ILE A 111 13.29 6.92 14.83
C ILE A 111 13.01 6.26 13.47
N PHE A 112 11.73 6.13 13.10
CA PHE A 112 11.32 5.61 11.81
C PHE A 112 11.87 6.48 10.67
N TRP A 113 11.69 7.80 10.74
CA TRP A 113 12.23 8.72 9.72
C TRP A 113 13.77 8.77 9.71
N GLU A 114 14.43 8.67 10.87
CA GLU A 114 15.88 8.52 10.94
C GLU A 114 16.34 7.24 10.23
N ALA A 115 15.63 6.11 10.40
CA ALA A 115 15.94 4.86 9.73
C ALA A 115 15.73 4.96 8.22
N VAL A 116 14.66 5.62 7.76
CA VAL A 116 14.42 5.92 6.34
C VAL A 116 15.57 6.76 5.78
N ALA A 117 15.95 7.84 6.47
CA ALA A 117 17.03 8.72 6.03
C ALA A 117 18.36 7.96 5.89
N ARG A 118 18.76 7.20 6.92
CA ARG A 118 19.99 6.39 6.88
C ARG A 118 20.00 5.41 5.72
N THR A 119 18.92 4.66 5.55
CA THR A 119 18.83 3.64 4.50
C THR A 119 18.93 4.28 3.10
N GLN A 120 18.28 5.43 2.89
CA GLN A 120 18.36 6.16 1.64
C GLN A 120 19.77 6.70 1.38
N ASP A 121 20.47 7.15 2.43
CA ASP A 121 21.85 7.65 2.32
C ASP A 121 22.85 6.52 1.98
N GLU A 122 22.56 5.29 2.41
CA GLU A 122 23.28 4.06 2.01
C GLU A 122 22.96 3.61 0.58
N GLY A 123 22.03 4.28 -0.11
CA GLY A 123 21.61 3.97 -1.48
C GLY A 123 20.57 2.86 -1.60
N ASP A 124 19.98 2.44 -0.48
CA ASP A 124 18.93 1.42 -0.44
C ASP A 124 17.53 2.02 -0.66
N ASN A 125 16.64 1.23 -1.27
CA ASN A 125 15.26 1.64 -1.52
C ASN A 125 14.40 1.58 -0.24
N PHE A 126 14.06 2.74 0.32
CA PHE A 126 13.10 2.90 1.40
C PHE A 126 12.15 4.07 1.09
N VAL A 127 10.96 3.78 0.55
CA VAL A 127 9.97 4.77 0.12
C VAL A 127 8.72 4.68 0.97
N VAL A 128 8.38 5.76 1.67
CA VAL A 128 7.18 5.83 2.51
C VAL A 128 6.02 6.38 1.68
N TYR A 129 4.85 5.76 1.75
CA TYR A 129 3.66 6.17 0.97
C TYR A 129 2.60 6.84 1.82
N ARG A 130 2.45 6.41 3.07
CA ARG A 130 1.40 6.89 3.97
C ARG A 130 1.81 6.68 5.41
N ILE A 131 1.47 7.66 6.25
CA ILE A 131 1.54 7.55 7.70
C ILE A 131 0.18 7.99 8.27
N ASP A 132 -0.37 7.18 9.15
CA ASP A 132 -1.51 7.52 9.99
C ASP A 132 -1.00 7.66 11.43
N THR A 133 -0.73 8.91 11.83
CA THR A 133 -0.15 9.24 13.12
C THR A 133 -1.10 8.95 14.28
N GLU A 134 -2.41 9.05 14.07
CA GLU A 134 -3.42 8.77 15.11
C GLU A 134 -3.43 7.28 15.47
N ARG A 135 -3.32 6.41 14.46
CA ARG A 135 -3.33 4.94 14.67
C ARG A 135 -1.94 4.33 14.80
N SER A 136 -0.90 5.13 14.58
CA SER A 136 0.50 4.71 14.50
C SER A 136 0.74 3.62 13.44
N LEU A 137 0.19 3.85 12.23
CA LEU A 137 0.32 2.95 11.08
C LEU A 137 1.17 3.57 9.97
N PHE A 138 2.04 2.77 9.37
CA PHE A 138 2.98 3.20 8.35
C PHE A 138 2.90 2.27 7.15
N TRP A 139 2.81 2.82 5.95
CA TRP A 139 2.85 2.08 4.68
C TRP A 139 4.05 2.53 3.87
N PHE A 140 4.91 1.59 3.51
CA PHE A 140 6.17 1.87 2.83
C PHE A 140 6.62 0.70 1.98
N ASN A 141 7.48 0.96 1.01
CA ASN A 141 8.25 -0.05 0.30
C ASN A 141 9.68 -0.05 0.84
N PHE A 142 10.16 -1.23 1.20
CA PHE A 142 11.53 -1.44 1.65
C PHE A 142 12.16 -2.57 0.84
N LYS A 143 13.26 -2.27 0.15
CA LYS A 143 13.98 -3.20 -0.73
C LYS A 143 13.07 -3.92 -1.74
N GLY A 144 12.06 -3.23 -2.27
CA GLY A 144 11.14 -3.77 -3.29
C GLY A 144 9.87 -4.42 -2.74
N TYR A 145 9.71 -4.53 -1.41
CA TYR A 145 8.54 -5.16 -0.79
C TYR A 145 7.70 -4.14 -0.04
N ASN A 146 6.37 -4.22 -0.18
CA ASN A 146 5.45 -3.33 0.53
C ASN A 146 5.18 -3.86 1.93
N PHE A 147 5.31 -3.00 2.93
CA PHE A 147 5.05 -3.29 4.33
C PHE A 147 3.96 -2.36 4.89
N GLN A 148 3.17 -2.92 5.80
CA GLN A 148 2.29 -2.19 6.69
C GLN A 148 2.77 -2.44 8.13
N LEU A 149 3.28 -1.39 8.77
CA LEU A 149 3.78 -1.44 10.14
C LEU A 149 2.81 -0.77 11.09
N LEU A 150 2.44 -1.50 12.15
CA LEU A 150 1.74 -0.96 13.32
C LEU A 150 2.73 -0.76 14.47
N TYR A 151 2.79 0.42 15.05
CA TYR A 151 3.51 0.65 16.31
C TYR A 151 2.56 0.59 17.51
N LEU A 152 2.97 -0.15 18.55
CA LEU A 152 2.29 -0.22 19.84
C LEU A 152 3.27 0.14 20.96
N HIS A 153 2.93 1.19 21.71
CA HIS A 153 3.64 1.53 22.93
C HIS A 153 3.15 0.66 24.09
N CYS A 154 4.02 -0.20 24.64
CA CYS A 154 3.68 -1.14 25.71
C CYS A 154 4.89 -1.38 26.62
N GLU A 155 5.36 -0.30 27.27
CA GLU A 155 6.59 -0.30 28.06
C GLU A 155 6.70 -1.44 29.08
N GLN A 156 5.69 -1.60 29.94
CA GLN A 156 5.70 -2.60 31.00
C GLN A 156 5.87 -4.02 30.46
N LEU A 157 5.18 -4.33 29.35
CA LEU A 157 5.21 -5.64 28.71
C LEU A 157 6.55 -5.93 28.02
N VAL A 158 7.11 -4.94 27.30
CA VAL A 158 8.40 -5.09 26.62
C VAL A 158 9.55 -5.25 27.62
N ARG A 159 9.49 -4.54 28.76
CA ARG A 159 10.51 -4.66 29.82
C ARG A 159 10.42 -5.96 30.61
N SER A 160 9.21 -6.42 30.93
CA SER A 160 9.03 -7.69 31.65
C SER A 160 9.32 -8.91 30.78
N CYS A 161 9.15 -8.78 29.47
CA CYS A 161 9.31 -9.88 28.53
C CYS A 161 10.07 -9.44 27.27
N PRO A 162 11.42 -9.60 27.25
CA PRO A 162 12.25 -9.24 26.09
C PRO A 162 11.85 -9.97 24.80
N ARG A 163 11.20 -11.13 24.93
CA ARG A 163 10.57 -11.87 23.83
C ARG A 163 9.07 -11.88 24.04
N ILE A 164 8.37 -10.90 23.48
CA ILE A 164 6.92 -10.70 23.68
C ILE A 164 6.04 -11.90 23.28
N LEU A 165 6.56 -12.83 22.47
CA LEU A 165 5.86 -14.07 22.13
C LEU A 165 5.93 -15.14 23.23
N ASP A 166 6.86 -15.01 24.17
CA ASP A 166 7.06 -15.92 25.31
C ASP A 166 6.30 -15.46 26.57
N THR A 167 5.61 -14.30 26.51
CA THR A 167 4.87 -13.71 27.63
C THR A 167 3.83 -14.67 28.20
N SER A 168 3.70 -14.76 29.52
CA SER A 168 2.63 -15.55 30.17
C SER A 168 1.25 -14.91 30.01
N ASP A 169 0.17 -15.67 30.22
CA ASP A 169 -1.18 -15.11 30.17
C ASP A 169 -1.40 -14.05 31.28
N ASP A 170 -0.73 -14.19 32.42
CA ASP A 170 -0.80 -13.28 33.56
C ASP A 170 -0.13 -11.93 33.26
N ASP A 171 1.06 -11.96 32.66
CA ASP A 171 1.78 -10.73 32.26
C ASP A 171 1.03 -9.95 31.16
N LEU A 172 0.28 -10.67 30.31
CA LEU A 172 -0.52 -10.06 29.24
C LEU A 172 -1.79 -9.37 29.75
N GLN A 173 -2.28 -9.70 30.96
CA GLN A 173 -3.44 -9.01 31.56
C GLN A 173 -3.13 -7.55 31.91
N VAL A 174 -1.85 -7.21 32.11
CA VAL A 174 -1.40 -5.85 32.43
C VAL A 174 -1.45 -4.95 31.19
N ALA A 175 -1.44 -5.53 29.98
CA ALA A 175 -1.50 -4.78 28.73
C ALA A 175 -2.93 -4.30 28.40
N ASP A 176 -3.03 -3.23 27.61
CA ASP A 176 -4.33 -2.75 27.12
C ASP A 176 -4.99 -3.77 26.16
N ALA A 177 -6.31 -3.67 26.00
CA ALA A 177 -7.09 -4.62 25.21
C ALA A 177 -6.64 -4.72 23.74
N ARG A 178 -6.14 -3.63 23.13
CA ARG A 178 -5.65 -3.64 21.75
C ARG A 178 -4.34 -4.40 21.68
N THR A 179 -3.38 -4.11 22.55
CA THR A 179 -2.09 -4.80 22.61
C THR A 179 -2.29 -6.29 22.87
N LYS A 180 -3.12 -6.66 23.84
CA LYS A 180 -3.45 -8.06 24.15
C LYS A 180 -3.98 -8.80 22.92
N LYS A 181 -4.96 -8.23 22.22
CA LYS A 181 -5.54 -8.83 21.01
C LYS A 181 -4.50 -9.03 19.90
N VAL A 182 -3.57 -8.08 19.72
CA VAL A 182 -2.51 -8.19 18.71
C VAL A 182 -1.51 -9.29 19.08
N VAL A 183 -1.04 -9.33 20.33
CA VAL A 183 -0.10 -10.36 20.80
C VAL A 183 -0.71 -11.76 20.73
N GLU A 184 -1.94 -11.94 21.20
CA GLU A 184 -2.68 -13.22 21.08
C GLU A 184 -2.83 -13.65 19.62
N GLY A 185 -3.15 -12.70 18.74
CA GLY A 185 -3.23 -12.92 17.29
C GLY A 185 -1.90 -13.42 16.73
N ILE A 186 -0.80 -12.72 17.00
CA ILE A 186 0.53 -13.11 16.52
C ILE A 186 0.92 -14.47 17.09
N LYS A 187 0.73 -14.75 18.39
CA LYS A 187 1.00 -16.05 19.00
C LYS A 187 0.23 -17.19 18.32
N ARG A 188 -1.06 -16.99 18.06
CA ARG A 188 -1.89 -17.99 17.37
C ARG A 188 -1.37 -18.25 15.95
N ASP A 189 -1.03 -17.18 15.24
CA ASP A 189 -0.57 -17.24 13.86
C ASP A 189 0.82 -17.91 13.79
N THR A 190 1.75 -17.58 14.68
CA THR A 190 3.13 -18.12 14.68
C THR A 190 3.29 -19.53 15.25
N THR A 191 2.30 -20.06 15.97
CA THR A 191 2.35 -21.40 16.57
C THR A 191 1.54 -22.42 15.75
N LYS A 192 0.23 -22.53 16.01
CA LYS A 192 -0.64 -23.55 15.44
C LYS A 192 -0.85 -23.37 13.94
N GLN A 193 -1.12 -22.14 13.51
CA GLN A 193 -1.43 -21.89 12.11
C GLN A 193 -0.17 -21.96 11.25
N ARG A 194 0.97 -21.44 11.71
CA ARG A 194 2.26 -21.63 11.00
C ARG A 194 2.64 -23.10 10.87
N ALA A 195 2.41 -23.92 11.90
CA ALA A 195 2.61 -25.37 11.79
C ALA A 195 1.67 -25.98 10.75
N TYR A 196 0.40 -25.58 10.70
CA TYR A 196 -0.54 -26.04 9.69
C TYR A 196 -0.11 -25.67 8.26
N PHE A 197 0.32 -24.43 8.02
CA PHE A 197 0.76 -23.94 6.70
C PHE A 197 2.24 -24.23 6.36
N SER A 198 2.95 -24.98 7.20
CA SER A 198 4.30 -25.48 6.85
C SER A 198 4.26 -26.40 5.63
N ASP A 199 3.11 -27.04 5.39
CA ASP A 199 2.88 -27.93 4.26
C ASP A 199 2.64 -27.14 2.95
N PRO A 200 3.46 -27.33 1.91
CA PRO A 200 3.31 -26.61 0.64
C PRO A 200 1.92 -26.74 -0.01
N TYR A 201 1.28 -27.92 0.05
CA TYR A 201 -0.04 -28.07 -0.61
C TYR A 201 -1.15 -27.35 0.14
N LYS A 202 -1.03 -27.16 1.46
CA LYS A 202 -1.99 -26.36 2.25
C LYS A 202 -1.86 -24.88 1.93
N ARG A 203 -0.64 -24.39 1.69
CA ARG A 203 -0.42 -23.04 1.15
C ARG A 203 -1.01 -22.91 -0.25
N ALA A 204 -0.74 -23.85 -1.15
CA ALA A 204 -1.34 -23.87 -2.49
C ALA A 204 -2.89 -23.87 -2.44
N SER A 205 -3.48 -24.68 -1.56
CA SER A 205 -4.93 -24.72 -1.32
C SER A 205 -5.48 -23.38 -0.83
N HIS A 206 -4.78 -22.69 0.08
CA HIS A 206 -5.15 -21.33 0.50
C HIS A 206 -5.14 -20.36 -0.68
N TYR A 207 -4.09 -20.37 -1.51
CA TYR A 207 -4.01 -19.49 -2.66
C TYR A 207 -5.06 -19.81 -3.72
N TYR A 208 -5.39 -21.08 -3.93
CA TYR A 208 -6.52 -21.48 -4.78
C TYR A 208 -7.85 -20.97 -4.24
N LEU A 209 -8.12 -21.16 -2.95
CA LEU A 209 -9.34 -20.63 -2.30
C LEU A 209 -9.40 -19.09 -2.41
N ARG A 210 -8.29 -18.40 -2.19
CA ARG A 210 -8.19 -16.95 -2.39
C ARG A 210 -8.47 -16.57 -3.85
N ALA A 211 -7.87 -17.25 -4.82
CA ALA A 211 -8.09 -17.01 -6.24
C ALA A 211 -9.56 -17.19 -6.63
N TRP A 212 -10.17 -18.29 -6.20
CA TRP A 212 -11.58 -18.57 -6.45
C TRP A 212 -12.51 -17.52 -5.80
N THR A 213 -12.25 -17.12 -4.55
CA THR A 213 -13.04 -16.07 -3.89
C THR A 213 -12.84 -14.67 -4.48
N VAL A 214 -11.67 -14.38 -5.05
CA VAL A 214 -11.42 -13.17 -5.87
C VAL A 214 -12.22 -13.23 -7.16
N ALA A 215 -12.17 -14.36 -7.89
CA ALA A 215 -12.92 -14.54 -9.13
C ALA A 215 -14.44 -14.38 -8.93
N GLN A 216 -14.94 -14.83 -7.78
CA GLN A 216 -16.34 -14.68 -7.35
C GLN A 216 -16.69 -13.27 -6.84
N GLY A 217 -15.73 -12.35 -6.73
CA GLY A 217 -15.95 -11.00 -6.20
C GLY A 217 -16.36 -10.99 -4.73
N ARG A 218 -15.77 -11.87 -3.91
CA ARG A 218 -16.09 -12.01 -2.47
C ARG A 218 -14.95 -11.65 -1.54
N TYR A 219 -13.71 -11.71 -2.04
CA TYR A 219 -12.51 -11.38 -1.28
C TYR A 219 -11.99 -9.98 -1.65
N THR A 220 -11.51 -9.23 -0.66
CA THR A 220 -10.67 -8.04 -0.89
C THR A 220 -9.69 -7.81 0.25
N PRO A 221 -8.44 -7.43 -0.04
CA PRO A 221 -7.53 -6.95 0.98
C PRO A 221 -7.84 -5.51 1.41
N ASN A 222 -8.67 -4.77 0.67
CA ASN A 222 -9.00 -3.39 0.98
C ASN A 222 -10.09 -3.31 2.07
N GLU A 223 -9.67 -3.03 3.30
CA GLU A 223 -10.55 -2.88 4.47
C GLU A 223 -11.65 -1.81 4.29
N HIS A 224 -11.43 -0.81 3.43
CA HIS A 224 -12.40 0.26 3.21
C HIS A 224 -13.61 -0.17 2.38
N LEU A 225 -13.46 -1.20 1.53
CA LEU A 225 -14.49 -1.57 0.56
C LEU A 225 -15.52 -2.57 1.10
N SER A 226 -15.34 -3.11 2.32
CA SER A 226 -16.43 -3.79 3.05
C SER A 226 -16.04 -4.19 4.47
N ALA A 227 -16.92 -3.95 5.44
CA ALA A 227 -16.85 -4.56 6.78
C ALA A 227 -17.24 -6.06 6.80
N ARG A 228 -17.68 -6.63 5.66
CA ARG A 228 -18.19 -8.01 5.54
C ARG A 228 -17.75 -8.74 4.25
N ALA A 229 -16.78 -8.20 3.50
CA ALA A 229 -16.12 -9.01 2.48
C ALA A 229 -15.24 -10.04 3.19
N LEU A 230 -14.96 -11.17 2.52
CA LEU A 230 -14.01 -12.12 3.07
C LEU A 230 -12.65 -11.43 3.12
N GLN A 231 -12.08 -11.38 4.32
CA GLN A 231 -10.70 -10.98 4.53
C GLN A 231 -9.86 -12.22 4.82
N PHE A 232 -8.58 -11.98 5.06
CA PHE A 232 -7.61 -13.04 5.33
C PHE A 232 -8.08 -14.00 6.45
N GLN A 233 -8.57 -13.48 7.56
CA GLN A 233 -8.96 -14.29 8.72
C GLN A 233 -10.17 -15.20 8.44
N GLU A 234 -11.11 -14.77 7.59
CA GLU A 234 -12.22 -15.62 7.15
C GLU A 234 -11.72 -16.76 6.24
N LEU A 235 -10.76 -16.50 5.35
CA LEU A 235 -10.15 -17.56 4.54
C LEU A 235 -9.45 -18.60 5.42
N ILE A 236 -8.75 -18.18 6.46
CA ILE A 236 -8.11 -19.11 7.41
C ILE A 236 -9.14 -20.00 8.11
N LYS A 237 -10.26 -19.43 8.57
CA LYS A 237 -11.36 -20.23 9.16
C LYS A 237 -11.96 -21.23 8.17
N ILE A 238 -12.05 -20.87 6.88
CA ILE A 238 -12.52 -21.80 5.84
C ILE A 238 -11.49 -22.92 5.62
N MET A 239 -10.19 -22.63 5.67
CA MET A 239 -9.14 -23.65 5.55
C MET A 239 -9.20 -24.68 6.70
N GLU A 240 -9.65 -24.28 7.89
CA GLU A 240 -9.86 -25.19 9.04
C GLU A 240 -11.00 -26.21 8.81
N LEU A 241 -11.84 -26.03 7.78
CA LEU A 241 -12.82 -27.02 7.34
C LEU A 241 -12.20 -28.19 6.55
N GLY A 242 -10.94 -28.08 6.13
CA GLY A 242 -10.24 -29.13 5.41
C GLY A 242 -9.92 -30.36 6.28
N PRO A 243 -9.46 -31.47 5.66
CA PRO A 243 -9.10 -32.68 6.38
C PRO A 243 -7.95 -32.41 7.36
N LYS A 244 -8.08 -32.95 8.59
CA LYS A 244 -7.08 -32.79 9.66
C LYS A 244 -5.87 -33.69 9.48
N SER A 245 -6.01 -34.80 8.77
CA SER A 245 -4.93 -35.73 8.43
C SER A 245 -4.26 -35.37 7.10
N GLN A 246 -2.98 -35.69 6.96
CA GLN A 246 -2.26 -35.54 5.70
C GLN A 246 -2.82 -36.47 4.62
N HIS A 247 -2.76 -36.02 3.36
CA HIS A 247 -3.09 -36.86 2.22
C HIS A 247 -1.99 -37.90 2.01
N GLY A 248 -2.31 -39.19 2.19
CA GLY A 248 -1.37 -40.30 1.99
C GLY A 248 -1.23 -40.79 0.54
N GLY A 249 -1.87 -40.09 -0.42
CA GLY A 249 -1.86 -40.44 -1.85
C GLY A 249 -0.88 -39.61 -2.69
N ASN A 250 -1.11 -39.56 -4.00
CA ASN A 250 -0.24 -38.83 -4.94
C ASN A 250 -0.21 -37.32 -4.60
N PRO A 251 0.98 -36.71 -4.38
CA PRO A 251 1.11 -35.29 -4.06
C PRO A 251 0.45 -34.34 -5.06
N VAL A 252 0.38 -34.73 -6.34
CA VAL A 252 -0.27 -33.95 -7.41
C VAL A 252 -1.76 -33.73 -7.12
N PHE A 253 -2.41 -34.67 -6.43
CA PHE A 253 -3.84 -34.64 -6.11
C PHE A 253 -4.12 -34.07 -4.72
N ALA A 254 -3.09 -33.80 -3.90
CA ALA A 254 -3.26 -33.39 -2.51
C ALA A 254 -4.08 -32.09 -2.38
N MET A 255 -3.86 -31.12 -3.27
CA MET A 255 -4.65 -29.88 -3.31
C MET A 255 -6.10 -30.12 -3.73
N SER A 256 -6.35 -30.95 -4.74
CA SER A 256 -7.71 -31.29 -5.20
C SER A 256 -8.52 -32.00 -4.13
N TYR A 257 -7.91 -32.96 -3.42
CA TYR A 257 -8.54 -33.62 -2.29
C TYR A 257 -8.86 -32.63 -1.16
N HIS A 258 -7.89 -31.78 -0.80
CA HIS A 258 -8.07 -30.78 0.24
C HIS A 258 -9.19 -29.78 -0.10
N MET A 259 -9.24 -29.28 -1.33
CA MET A 259 -10.26 -28.35 -1.80
C MET A 259 -11.65 -28.99 -1.93
N SER A 260 -11.73 -30.26 -2.35
CA SER A 260 -12.99 -31.01 -2.39
C SER A 260 -13.66 -31.05 -1.02
N GLU A 261 -12.90 -31.42 0.01
CA GLU A 261 -13.41 -31.48 1.38
C GLU A 261 -13.78 -30.10 1.94
N ILE A 262 -12.96 -29.07 1.66
CA ILE A 262 -13.29 -27.69 2.04
C ILE A 262 -14.64 -27.28 1.45
N PHE A 263 -14.85 -27.43 0.14
CA PHE A 263 -16.09 -26.99 -0.50
C PHE A 263 -17.30 -27.82 -0.09
N LYS A 264 -17.12 -29.12 0.18
CA LYS A 264 -18.17 -29.96 0.77
C LYS A 264 -18.60 -29.41 2.13
N ASN A 265 -17.65 -29.18 3.03
CA ASN A 265 -17.92 -28.71 4.39
C ASN A 265 -18.39 -27.25 4.44
N LEU A 266 -18.00 -26.42 3.47
CA LEU A 266 -18.46 -25.04 3.33
C LEU A 266 -19.98 -24.96 3.14
N ASN A 267 -20.52 -25.88 2.32
CA ASN A 267 -21.96 -25.96 2.05
C ASN A 267 -22.77 -26.40 3.28
N GLU A 268 -22.16 -27.17 4.17
CA GLU A 268 -22.81 -27.69 5.37
C GLU A 268 -22.76 -26.72 6.55
N ASN A 269 -21.69 -25.91 6.68
CA ASN A 269 -21.41 -25.15 7.91
C ASN A 269 -21.69 -23.63 7.85
N ILE A 270 -22.12 -23.07 6.69
CA ILE A 270 -22.46 -21.64 6.45
C ILE A 270 -21.65 -20.67 7.34
N LEU A 271 -20.31 -20.71 7.23
CA LEU A 271 -19.42 -19.87 8.05
C LEU A 271 -19.29 -18.42 7.57
N SER A 272 -19.72 -18.12 6.33
CA SER A 272 -19.66 -16.78 5.75
C SER A 272 -21.05 -16.12 5.78
N ARG A 273 -21.12 -14.86 6.23
CA ARG A 273 -22.30 -14.01 6.03
C ARG A 273 -21.93 -12.87 5.09
N PRO A 274 -22.46 -12.86 3.86
CA PRO A 274 -23.36 -13.85 3.25
C PRO A 274 -22.65 -15.16 2.87
N PRO A 275 -23.38 -16.30 2.77
CA PRO A 275 -22.80 -17.59 2.37
C PRO A 275 -22.08 -17.46 1.02
N LEU A 276 -20.91 -18.07 0.95
CA LEU A 276 -20.19 -18.33 -0.30
C LEU A 276 -21.06 -19.24 -1.20
N PRO A 277 -21.25 -18.90 -2.48
CA PRO A 277 -21.95 -19.80 -3.39
C PRO A 277 -21.13 -21.09 -3.56
N PRO A 278 -21.77 -22.28 -3.59
CA PRO A 278 -21.07 -23.51 -3.92
C PRO A 278 -20.43 -23.39 -5.31
N PRO A 279 -19.35 -24.14 -5.58
CA PRO A 279 -18.90 -24.39 -6.95
C PRO A 279 -20.06 -24.92 -7.80
N ALA A 280 -20.05 -24.64 -9.11
CA ALA A 280 -21.16 -24.99 -10.01
C ALA A 280 -21.43 -26.51 -10.06
N HIS A 281 -20.41 -27.32 -9.81
CA HIS A 281 -20.49 -28.78 -9.70
C HIS A 281 -19.65 -29.28 -8.52
N LYS A 282 -19.96 -30.48 -8.02
CA LYS A 282 -19.16 -31.12 -6.96
C LYS A 282 -17.78 -31.48 -7.53
N ILE A 283 -16.74 -31.24 -6.74
CA ILE A 283 -15.38 -31.68 -7.07
C ILE A 283 -15.32 -33.20 -7.00
N ASP A 284 -14.99 -33.82 -8.12
CA ASP A 284 -14.51 -35.19 -8.25
C ASP A 284 -12.98 -35.23 -8.03
N PRO A 285 -12.51 -35.52 -6.81
CA PRO A 285 -11.08 -35.46 -6.48
C PRO A 285 -10.21 -36.35 -7.37
N ASP A 286 -10.79 -37.37 -8.01
CA ASP A 286 -10.09 -38.29 -8.92
C ASP A 286 -9.77 -37.65 -10.29
N ARG A 287 -10.41 -36.52 -10.64
CA ARG A 287 -10.05 -35.68 -11.80
C ARG A 287 -8.89 -34.74 -11.53
N GLY A 288 -8.46 -34.62 -10.27
CA GLY A 288 -7.22 -33.94 -9.91
C GLY A 288 -7.19 -32.45 -10.26
N PRO A 289 -6.03 -31.91 -10.71
CA PRO A 289 -5.86 -30.48 -10.98
C PRO A 289 -6.70 -29.93 -12.14
N ALA A 290 -7.08 -30.76 -13.11
CA ALA A 290 -7.87 -30.36 -14.28
C ALA A 290 -9.25 -29.83 -13.88
N GLU A 291 -9.87 -30.42 -12.85
CA GLU A 291 -11.17 -29.98 -12.37
C GLU A 291 -11.08 -28.66 -11.61
N LEU A 292 -10.04 -28.45 -10.81
CA LEU A 292 -9.78 -27.17 -10.15
C LEU A 292 -9.58 -26.05 -11.19
N LEU A 293 -8.87 -26.32 -12.29
CA LEU A 293 -8.77 -25.38 -13.41
C LEU A 293 -10.13 -25.03 -14.00
N SER A 294 -10.99 -26.04 -14.24
CA SER A 294 -12.35 -25.83 -14.77
C SER A 294 -13.19 -24.95 -13.85
N ILE A 295 -13.21 -25.25 -12.55
CA ILE A 295 -13.99 -24.49 -11.56
C ILE A 295 -13.52 -23.05 -11.45
N LEU A 296 -12.20 -22.82 -11.46
CA LEU A 296 -11.65 -21.47 -11.44
C LEU A 296 -12.00 -20.72 -12.73
N GLN A 297 -11.90 -21.36 -13.89
CA GLN A 297 -12.26 -20.77 -15.18
C GLN A 297 -13.75 -20.39 -15.24
N GLU A 298 -14.64 -21.28 -14.79
CA GLU A 298 -16.08 -20.99 -14.69
C GLU A 298 -16.36 -19.79 -13.77
N ALA A 299 -15.65 -19.72 -12.64
CA ALA A 299 -15.72 -18.59 -11.73
C ALA A 299 -15.23 -17.29 -12.38
N GLU A 300 -14.21 -17.34 -13.25
CA GLU A 300 -13.72 -16.17 -13.96
C GLU A 300 -14.70 -15.68 -15.03
N ASP A 301 -15.24 -16.61 -15.83
CA ASP A 301 -16.09 -16.32 -16.99
C ASP A 301 -17.51 -15.87 -16.61
N ALA A 302 -17.96 -16.17 -15.39
CA ALA A 302 -19.23 -15.70 -14.88
C ALA A 302 -19.29 -14.16 -14.80
N SER A 303 -20.42 -13.58 -15.21
CA SER A 303 -20.62 -12.13 -15.21
C SER A 303 -20.80 -11.57 -13.78
N VAL A 304 -20.54 -10.27 -13.62
CA VAL A 304 -20.68 -9.57 -12.33
C VAL A 304 -22.09 -9.72 -11.74
N ASP A 305 -23.14 -9.61 -12.56
CA ASP A 305 -24.53 -9.78 -12.12
C ASP A 305 -24.82 -11.22 -11.65
N SER A 306 -24.30 -12.21 -12.37
CA SER A 306 -24.47 -13.63 -12.02
C SER A 306 -23.78 -13.99 -10.70
N LYS A 307 -22.70 -13.29 -10.32
CA LYS A 307 -21.95 -13.50 -9.07
C LYS A 307 -22.57 -12.78 -7.87
N LEU A 308 -23.09 -11.57 -8.08
CA LEU A 308 -23.74 -10.78 -7.04
C LEU A 308 -25.15 -11.30 -6.71
N GLN A 309 -25.88 -11.77 -7.73
CA GLN A 309 -27.24 -12.34 -7.63
C GLN A 309 -28.22 -11.39 -6.89
N THR A 310 -28.22 -10.12 -7.30
CA THR A 310 -29.04 -9.07 -6.69
C THR A 310 -30.15 -8.59 -7.64
N ARG A 311 -31.18 -7.93 -7.09
CA ARG A 311 -32.38 -7.51 -7.85
C ARG A 311 -32.16 -6.22 -8.63
N ALA A 312 -31.31 -5.35 -8.10
CA ALA A 312 -30.93 -4.09 -8.70
C ALA A 312 -29.47 -3.75 -8.40
N PHE A 313 -28.97 -2.72 -9.05
CA PHE A 313 -27.58 -2.30 -8.99
C PHE A 313 -27.43 -0.79 -8.97
N VAL A 314 -26.43 -0.30 -8.23
CA VAL A 314 -25.85 1.02 -8.39
C VAL A 314 -24.51 0.87 -9.10
N LYS A 315 -24.40 1.36 -10.32
CA LYS A 315 -23.14 1.45 -11.07
C LYS A 315 -22.55 2.85 -10.90
N VAL A 316 -21.36 2.93 -10.32
CA VAL A 316 -20.58 4.16 -10.19
C VAL A 316 -19.57 4.19 -11.33
N ASN A 317 -19.88 4.94 -12.38
CA ASN A 317 -19.01 5.09 -13.54
C ASN A 317 -17.95 6.15 -13.27
N LEU A 318 -16.71 5.84 -13.65
CA LEU A 318 -15.56 6.71 -13.47
C LEU A 318 -14.81 6.79 -14.78
N MET A 319 -14.45 8.00 -15.18
CA MET A 319 -13.55 8.24 -16.30
C MET A 319 -12.49 9.24 -15.86
N TYR A 320 -11.25 8.98 -16.24
CA TYR A 320 -10.11 9.86 -16.04
C TYR A 320 -9.42 10.07 -17.39
N TRP A 321 -9.12 11.31 -17.74
CA TRP A 321 -8.45 11.69 -18.98
C TRP A 321 -7.32 12.70 -18.77
N GLY A 322 -6.95 12.96 -17.51
CA GLY A 322 -5.78 13.76 -17.19
C GLY A 322 -4.46 13.07 -17.55
N SER A 323 -3.36 13.79 -17.40
CA SER A 323 -2.01 13.33 -17.77
C SER A 323 -1.23 12.69 -16.62
N SER A 324 -1.80 12.57 -15.42
CA SER A 324 -1.10 12.11 -14.22
C SER A 324 -1.69 10.83 -13.64
N GLU A 325 -0.97 9.72 -13.79
CA GLU A 325 -1.36 8.45 -13.15
C GLU A 325 -1.42 8.58 -11.62
N LEU A 326 -0.53 9.38 -11.02
CA LEU A 326 -0.56 9.64 -9.59
C LEU A 326 -1.86 10.34 -9.16
N ALA A 327 -2.30 11.35 -9.92
CA ALA A 327 -3.55 12.04 -9.64
C ALA A 327 -4.76 11.09 -9.79
N CYS A 328 -4.74 10.25 -10.84
CA CYS A 328 -5.75 9.21 -11.03
C CYS A 328 -5.80 8.24 -9.84
N GLY A 329 -4.64 7.71 -9.40
CA GLY A 329 -4.53 6.79 -8.28
C GLY A 329 -5.08 7.39 -6.98
N LYS A 330 -4.69 8.63 -6.64
CA LYS A 330 -5.20 9.35 -5.46
C LYS A 330 -6.71 9.52 -5.52
N TRP A 331 -7.24 9.95 -6.65
CA TRP A 331 -8.67 10.14 -6.86
C TRP A 331 -9.43 8.83 -6.66
N LEU A 332 -8.96 7.72 -7.25
CA LEU A 332 -9.57 6.41 -7.10
C LEU A 332 -9.55 5.92 -5.66
N SER A 333 -8.43 6.08 -4.94
CA SER A 333 -8.35 5.74 -3.52
C SER A 333 -9.31 6.58 -2.66
N MET A 334 -9.52 7.86 -2.99
CA MET A 334 -10.52 8.69 -2.33
C MET A 334 -11.95 8.19 -2.60
N VAL A 335 -12.26 7.84 -3.85
CA VAL A 335 -13.56 7.26 -4.21
C VAL A 335 -13.82 5.97 -3.43
N GLU A 336 -12.84 5.06 -3.35
CA GLU A 336 -12.95 3.81 -2.59
C GLU A 336 -13.28 4.05 -1.11
N ARG A 337 -12.60 4.99 -0.46
CA ARG A 337 -12.90 5.37 0.93
C ARG A 337 -14.32 5.93 1.10
N LYS A 338 -14.88 6.57 0.06
CA LYS A 338 -16.22 7.14 0.10
C LYS A 338 -17.31 6.14 -0.30
N LEU A 339 -16.99 5.03 -0.97
CA LEU A 339 -17.95 3.99 -1.34
C LEU A 339 -18.58 3.30 -0.12
N SER A 340 -17.82 3.12 0.97
CA SER A 340 -18.36 2.62 2.24
C SER A 340 -19.50 3.50 2.76
N LYS A 341 -19.34 4.83 2.71
CA LYS A 341 -20.37 5.79 3.09
C LYS A 341 -21.60 5.74 2.17
N LEU A 342 -21.42 5.46 0.88
CA LEU A 342 -22.54 5.24 -0.03
C LEU A 342 -23.32 3.98 0.37
N LYS A 343 -22.60 2.88 0.59
CA LYS A 343 -23.19 1.61 1.06
C LYS A 343 -23.99 1.82 2.35
N GLU A 344 -23.39 2.44 3.36
CA GLU A 344 -24.05 2.72 4.65
C GLU A 344 -25.35 3.54 4.49
N ARG A 345 -25.41 4.45 3.53
CA ARG A 345 -26.61 5.26 3.26
C ARG A 345 -27.68 4.53 2.45
N LEU A 346 -27.27 3.57 1.62
CA LEU A 346 -28.18 2.71 0.85
C LEU A 346 -28.78 1.60 1.73
N GLU A 347 -28.05 1.15 2.74
CA GLU A 347 -28.58 0.31 3.81
C GLU A 347 -29.54 1.18 4.67
N THR A 348 -30.85 0.92 4.57
CA THR A 348 -31.87 1.69 5.32
C THR A 348 -31.67 1.60 6.84
N THR A 349 -32.31 2.50 7.59
CA THR A 349 -32.30 2.50 9.07
C THR A 349 -32.78 1.17 9.70
N ASP A 350 -33.61 0.40 8.98
CA ASP A 350 -33.86 -1.00 9.32
C ASP A 350 -32.62 -1.85 8.96
N ALA A 351 -31.86 -2.17 10.00
CA ALA A 351 -30.62 -2.94 9.93
C ALA A 351 -30.88 -4.41 9.59
N GLN A 352 -31.34 -4.70 8.36
CA GLN A 352 -31.20 -6.04 7.83
C GLN A 352 -29.76 -6.24 7.35
N PRO A 353 -29.06 -7.27 7.86
CA PRO A 353 -27.72 -7.58 7.38
C PRO A 353 -27.77 -7.92 5.87
N ASP A 354 -26.83 -7.36 5.10
CA ASP A 354 -26.52 -7.73 3.71
C ASP A 354 -27.42 -7.17 2.60
N MET A 355 -28.16 -6.08 2.88
CA MET A 355 -28.98 -5.38 1.86
C MET A 355 -28.18 -4.85 0.67
N VAL A 356 -26.91 -4.47 0.87
CA VAL A 356 -26.04 -3.89 -0.16
C VAL A 356 -24.72 -4.64 -0.22
N ARG A 357 -24.35 -5.13 -1.41
CA ARG A 357 -23.10 -5.86 -1.68
C ARG A 357 -22.22 -5.08 -2.65
N ILE A 358 -21.07 -4.60 -2.18
CA ILE A 358 -20.07 -3.96 -3.06
C ILE A 358 -19.28 -5.06 -3.78
N TRP A 359 -19.15 -4.94 -5.10
CA TRP A 359 -18.16 -5.70 -5.85
C TRP A 359 -16.75 -5.19 -5.47
N PRO A 360 -15.88 -6.04 -4.89
CA PRO A 360 -14.70 -5.58 -4.16
C PRO A 360 -13.60 -5.00 -5.03
N GLN A 361 -13.45 -5.49 -6.26
CA GLN A 361 -12.38 -5.08 -7.17
C GLN A 361 -12.81 -3.88 -8.02
N ARG A 362 -11.88 -3.01 -8.37
CA ARG A 362 -12.11 -2.02 -9.42
C ARG A 362 -12.40 -2.73 -10.74
N LEU A 363 -13.44 -2.32 -11.46
CA LEU A 363 -13.78 -2.88 -12.76
C LEU A 363 -13.34 -1.95 -13.88
N LEU A 364 -12.74 -2.52 -14.92
CA LEU A 364 -12.48 -1.86 -16.20
C LEU A 364 -13.70 -2.04 -17.11
N ASP A 365 -14.08 -0.99 -17.83
CA ASP A 365 -15.18 -1.02 -18.79
C ASP A 365 -14.62 -1.10 -20.21
N LEU A 366 -14.67 -2.30 -20.81
CA LEU A 366 -14.00 -2.60 -22.09
C LEU A 366 -14.55 -1.80 -23.29
N GLN A 367 -15.80 -1.36 -23.22
CA GLN A 367 -16.43 -0.55 -24.26
C GLN A 367 -15.96 0.91 -24.23
N ARG A 368 -15.63 1.42 -23.04
CA ARG A 368 -15.27 2.84 -22.84
C ARG A 368 -13.77 3.05 -22.72
N ASP A 369 -13.02 2.06 -22.23
CA ASP A 369 -11.58 2.14 -22.13
C ASP A 369 -10.92 1.63 -23.43
N PRO A 370 -10.16 2.48 -24.14
CA PRO A 370 -9.51 2.11 -25.39
C PRO A 370 -8.29 1.20 -25.18
N GLN A 371 -7.92 0.88 -23.94
CA GLN A 371 -6.80 0.01 -23.56
C GLN A 371 -5.45 0.40 -24.18
N LYS A 372 -5.25 1.69 -24.45
CA LYS A 372 -4.01 2.19 -25.05
C LYS A 372 -2.85 2.06 -24.04
N PRO A 373 -1.77 1.34 -24.37
CA PRO A 373 -0.58 1.26 -23.52
C PRO A 373 0.01 2.66 -23.29
N GLY A 374 0.45 2.95 -22.06
CA GLY A 374 1.05 4.25 -21.69
C GLY A 374 0.08 5.44 -21.66
N SER A 375 -1.21 5.22 -21.94
CA SER A 375 -2.23 6.26 -21.82
C SER A 375 -2.73 6.37 -20.40
N CYS A 376 -2.69 7.59 -19.84
CA CYS A 376 -3.30 7.91 -18.55
C CYS A 376 -4.83 7.84 -18.59
N PHE A 377 -5.45 7.89 -19.78
CA PHE A 377 -6.89 7.68 -19.91
C PHE A 377 -7.30 6.35 -19.27
N TRP A 378 -8.35 6.38 -18.47
CA TRP A 378 -8.92 5.21 -17.82
C TRP A 378 -10.44 5.35 -17.72
N ALA A 379 -11.17 4.30 -18.07
CA ALA A 379 -12.61 4.21 -17.88
C ALA A 379 -13.00 2.91 -17.17
N GLY A 380 -13.71 3.05 -16.05
CA GLY A 380 -14.11 1.92 -15.25
C GLY A 380 -15.31 2.21 -14.37
N CYS A 381 -15.55 1.31 -13.42
CA CYS A 381 -16.64 1.48 -12.48
C CYS A 381 -16.46 0.69 -11.18
N TYR A 382 -17.29 1.06 -10.20
CA TYR A 382 -17.65 0.20 -9.06
C TYR A 382 -19.12 -0.18 -9.17
N VAL A 383 -19.47 -1.35 -8.63
CA VAL A 383 -20.83 -1.89 -8.68
C VAL A 383 -21.26 -2.26 -7.27
N LEU A 384 -22.47 -1.82 -6.89
CA LEU A 384 -23.12 -2.20 -5.66
C LEU A 384 -24.41 -2.95 -6.02
N GLY A 385 -24.53 -4.21 -5.62
CA GLY A 385 -25.75 -4.99 -5.75
C GLY A 385 -26.71 -4.72 -4.60
N LEU A 386 -27.99 -4.54 -4.92
CA LEU A 386 -29.08 -4.23 -3.98
C LEU A 386 -30.02 -5.43 -3.84
N GLN A 387 -30.22 -5.90 -2.61
CA GLN A 387 -31.04 -7.09 -2.32
C GLN A 387 -32.51 -6.80 -2.08
N HIS A 388 -32.86 -5.56 -1.74
CA HIS A 388 -34.23 -5.18 -1.42
C HIS A 388 -35.08 -5.01 -2.69
N ASP A 389 -36.38 -4.82 -2.49
CA ASP A 389 -37.34 -4.63 -3.58
C ASP A 389 -37.08 -3.37 -4.40
N ASN A 390 -37.50 -3.44 -5.67
CA ASN A 390 -37.33 -2.37 -6.65
C ASN A 390 -38.16 -1.11 -6.32
N GLU A 391 -39.04 -1.14 -5.34
CA GLU A 391 -39.82 0.02 -4.88
C GLU A 391 -38.94 1.15 -4.34
N LYS A 392 -37.75 0.82 -3.82
CA LYS A 392 -36.80 1.79 -3.26
C LYS A 392 -35.88 2.44 -4.30
N LEU A 393 -35.92 2.04 -5.57
CA LEU A 393 -34.95 2.49 -6.59
C LEU A 393 -34.90 4.01 -6.79
N ILE A 394 -36.05 4.70 -6.67
CA ILE A 394 -36.10 6.16 -6.76
C ILE A 394 -35.35 6.81 -5.59
N LEU A 395 -35.47 6.24 -4.39
CA LEU A 395 -34.74 6.70 -3.21
C LEU A 395 -33.24 6.40 -3.36
N ASP A 396 -32.89 5.19 -3.81
CA ASP A 396 -31.49 4.80 -4.05
C ASP A 396 -30.83 5.71 -5.08
N GLN A 397 -31.56 6.08 -6.13
CA GLN A 397 -31.08 7.00 -7.14
C GLN A 397 -30.80 8.39 -6.55
N ARG A 398 -31.67 8.92 -5.69
CA ARG A 398 -31.43 10.19 -4.99
C ARG A 398 -30.23 10.09 -4.05
N THR A 399 -30.09 8.98 -3.33
CA THR A 399 -28.95 8.72 -2.43
C THR A 399 -27.63 8.66 -3.20
N ALA A 400 -27.60 7.93 -4.32
CA ALA A 400 -26.44 7.82 -5.20
C ALA A 400 -26.07 9.16 -5.84
N GLN A 401 -27.05 9.93 -6.33
CA GLN A 401 -26.82 11.27 -6.88
C GLN A 401 -26.30 12.26 -5.84
N THR A 402 -26.82 12.20 -4.61
CA THR A 402 -26.32 13.04 -3.51
C THR A 402 -24.87 12.70 -3.18
N TRP A 403 -24.53 11.41 -3.18
CA TRP A 403 -23.16 10.97 -3.00
C TRP A 403 -22.25 11.38 -4.15
N GLU A 404 -22.71 11.27 -5.41
CA GLU A 404 -21.99 11.73 -6.61
C GLU A 404 -21.57 13.19 -6.48
N ILE A 405 -22.50 14.08 -6.14
CA ILE A 405 -22.25 15.51 -5.93
C ILE A 405 -21.20 15.73 -4.81
N GLN A 406 -21.22 14.91 -3.75
CA GLN A 406 -20.24 15.02 -2.66
C GLN A 406 -18.84 14.54 -3.07
N VAL A 407 -18.74 13.56 -3.97
CA VAL A 407 -17.46 13.14 -4.54
C VAL A 407 -16.95 14.18 -5.53
N GLU A 408 -17.81 14.67 -6.42
CA GLU A 408 -17.48 15.72 -7.39
C GLU A 408 -16.97 16.97 -6.70
N ARG A 409 -17.53 17.37 -5.55
CA ARG A 409 -17.11 18.55 -4.78
C ARG A 409 -15.86 18.34 -3.93
N ASP A 410 -15.38 17.10 -3.77
CA ASP A 410 -14.18 16.84 -2.97
C ASP A 410 -12.96 17.60 -3.51
N ARG A 411 -12.06 18.00 -2.62
CA ARG A 411 -10.80 18.68 -2.95
C ARG A 411 -9.81 17.78 -3.67
N GLU A 412 -9.87 16.47 -3.42
CA GLU A 412 -9.01 15.46 -4.06
C GLU A 412 -9.51 15.08 -5.47
N THR A 413 -10.66 15.58 -5.91
CA THR A 413 -11.24 15.30 -7.24
C THR A 413 -10.62 16.20 -8.32
N PRO A 414 -9.96 15.62 -9.35
CA PRO A 414 -9.40 16.36 -10.49
C PRO A 414 -10.50 16.97 -11.37
N LYS A 415 -10.92 18.21 -11.10
CA LYS A 415 -12.14 18.81 -11.69
C LYS A 415 -12.19 18.81 -13.22
N ASN A 416 -11.05 18.97 -13.88
CA ASN A 416 -10.96 19.10 -15.33
C ASN A 416 -10.56 17.80 -16.03
N ASP A 417 -10.17 16.78 -15.26
CA ASP A 417 -9.49 15.58 -15.74
C ASP A 417 -10.27 14.29 -15.46
N CYS A 418 -11.44 14.40 -14.84
CA CYS A 418 -12.24 13.24 -14.49
C CYS A 418 -13.75 13.53 -14.53
N SER A 419 -14.53 12.46 -14.63
CA SER A 419 -15.97 12.47 -14.41
C SER A 419 -16.37 11.29 -13.57
N ILE A 420 -17.36 11.51 -12.70
CA ILE A 420 -18.08 10.46 -11.99
C ILE A 420 -19.55 10.53 -12.37
N LYS A 421 -20.19 9.37 -12.55
CA LYS A 421 -21.63 9.30 -12.81
C LYS A 421 -22.23 8.06 -12.20
N THR A 422 -23.25 8.22 -11.38
CA THR A 422 -24.00 7.13 -10.78
C THR A 422 -25.21 6.78 -11.65
N VAL A 423 -25.47 5.49 -11.79
CA VAL A 423 -26.66 4.98 -12.49
C VAL A 423 -27.25 3.86 -11.65
N VAL A 424 -28.52 4.00 -11.30
CA VAL A 424 -29.32 2.95 -10.65
C VAL A 424 -30.12 2.23 -11.71
N MET A 425 -30.10 0.90 -11.69
CA MET A 425 -30.73 0.08 -12.71
C MET A 425 -31.18 -1.27 -12.14
N THR A 426 -32.21 -1.86 -12.75
CA THR A 426 -32.66 -3.22 -12.45
C THR A 426 -31.64 -4.26 -12.92
N ALA A 427 -31.73 -5.50 -12.43
CA ALA A 427 -30.83 -6.57 -12.87
C ALA A 427 -30.88 -6.84 -14.38
N ASN A 428 -32.06 -6.78 -14.99
CA ASN A 428 -32.22 -7.00 -16.43
C ASN A 428 -31.56 -5.87 -17.25
N GLU A 429 -31.70 -4.62 -16.81
CA GLU A 429 -31.03 -3.47 -17.44
C GLU A 429 -29.52 -3.55 -17.27
N PHE A 430 -29.04 -3.93 -16.08
CA PHE A 430 -27.61 -4.12 -15.81
C PHE A 430 -27.02 -5.18 -16.73
N LYS A 431 -27.66 -6.34 -16.83
CA LYS A 431 -27.23 -7.44 -17.69
C LYS A 431 -27.18 -7.00 -19.15
N LYS A 432 -28.23 -6.34 -19.65
CA LYS A 432 -28.28 -5.86 -21.04
C LYS A 432 -27.20 -4.81 -21.34
N ALA A 433 -26.91 -3.92 -20.39
CA ALA A 433 -25.96 -2.83 -20.59
C ALA A 433 -24.48 -3.24 -20.40
N ASN A 434 -24.21 -4.33 -19.67
CA ASN A 434 -22.86 -4.68 -19.23
C ASN A 434 -22.44 -6.11 -19.58
N ASP A 435 -23.20 -6.82 -20.42
CA ASP A 435 -22.92 -8.20 -20.79
C ASP A 435 -21.46 -8.38 -21.24
N ARG A 436 -20.67 -9.12 -20.45
CA ARG A 436 -19.24 -9.39 -20.63
C ARG A 436 -18.34 -8.16 -20.87
N ASN A 437 -18.80 -6.96 -20.51
CA ASN A 437 -18.07 -5.71 -20.73
C ASN A 437 -17.20 -5.30 -19.52
N LEU A 438 -17.47 -5.87 -18.35
CA LEU A 438 -16.78 -5.52 -17.11
C LEU A 438 -15.82 -6.63 -16.69
N ILE A 439 -14.55 -6.28 -16.55
CA ILE A 439 -13.51 -7.18 -16.04
C ILE A 439 -12.81 -6.55 -14.83
N PRO A 440 -12.23 -7.35 -13.91
CA PRO A 440 -11.31 -6.83 -12.90
C PRO A 440 -10.19 -6.01 -13.54
N CYS A 441 -9.93 -4.82 -13.01
CA CYS A 441 -8.97 -3.91 -13.61
C CYS A 441 -7.53 -4.42 -13.39
N PRO A 442 -6.73 -4.64 -14.46
CA PRO A 442 -5.35 -5.09 -14.33
C PRO A 442 -4.36 -3.95 -14.08
N ARG A 443 -4.78 -2.68 -14.27
CA ARG A 443 -3.91 -1.51 -14.14
C ARG A 443 -3.56 -1.29 -12.67
N LYS A 444 -2.32 -0.86 -12.42
CA LYS A 444 -1.83 -0.38 -11.14
C LYS A 444 -1.53 1.11 -11.27
N TRP A 445 -1.59 1.83 -10.15
CA TRP A 445 -1.32 3.26 -10.10
C TRP A 445 -0.24 3.53 -9.05
N PRO A 446 0.64 4.53 -9.28
CA PRO A 446 1.67 4.86 -8.32
C PRO A 446 1.07 5.48 -7.06
N SER A 447 1.67 5.15 -5.92
CA SER A 447 1.38 5.80 -4.64
C SER A 447 2.22 7.08 -4.50
N GLN A 448 1.68 8.09 -3.82
CA GLN A 448 2.46 9.28 -3.51
C GLN A 448 3.55 8.92 -2.51
N SER A 449 4.81 9.20 -2.83
CA SER A 449 5.91 9.09 -1.88
C SER A 449 5.93 10.31 -0.94
N LEU A 450 6.15 10.05 0.35
CA LEU A 450 6.47 11.03 1.37
C LEU A 450 7.99 11.14 1.45
N SER A 451 8.52 12.35 1.24
CA SER A 451 9.96 12.63 1.30
C SER A 451 10.41 12.86 2.74
N VAL A 452 11.63 12.40 3.05
CA VAL A 452 12.30 12.72 4.31
C VAL A 452 12.50 14.24 4.41
N ASP A 453 12.15 14.81 5.56
CA ASP A 453 12.49 16.19 5.90
C ASP A 453 14.00 16.28 6.19
N ARG A 454 14.78 16.73 5.21
CA ARG A 454 16.25 16.81 5.31
C ARG A 454 16.74 17.96 6.18
N GLU A 455 15.89 18.89 6.58
CA GLU A 455 16.23 19.88 7.60
C GLU A 455 16.19 19.25 9.00
N ARG A 456 15.21 18.37 9.23
CA ARG A 456 15.07 17.62 10.49
C ARG A 456 16.00 16.41 10.60
N TYR A 457 16.26 15.74 9.48
CA TYR A 457 17.09 14.53 9.39
C TYR A 457 18.23 14.73 8.38
N PRO A 458 19.31 15.44 8.76
CA PRO A 458 20.41 15.73 7.86
C PRO A 458 21.15 14.44 7.45
N PRO A 459 21.73 14.38 6.24
CA PRO A 459 22.47 13.21 5.79
C PRO A 459 23.65 12.89 6.71
N ILE A 460 23.91 11.60 6.94
CA ILE A 460 25.11 11.19 7.68
C ILE A 460 26.33 11.53 6.82
N GLN A 461 27.16 12.47 7.29
CA GLN A 461 28.49 12.66 6.71
C GLN A 461 29.35 11.45 7.07
N GLN A 462 29.71 10.65 6.06
CA GLN A 462 30.75 9.64 6.23
C GLN A 462 32.07 10.36 6.53
N ASN A 463 32.35 10.58 7.81
CA ASN A 463 33.69 10.95 8.24
C ASN A 463 34.56 9.70 8.21
N ASP A 464 35.34 9.56 7.15
CA ASP A 464 36.53 8.72 7.17
C ASP A 464 37.49 9.25 8.24
N GLY A 465 37.75 8.42 9.26
CA GLY A 465 38.97 8.51 10.05
C GLY A 465 38.86 9.17 11.42
N PHE A 466 38.86 8.32 12.45
CA PHE A 466 39.52 8.45 13.76
C PHE A 466 39.89 9.86 14.25
N ASP A 467 39.27 10.30 15.35
CA ASP A 467 40.07 10.67 16.53
C ASP A 467 39.26 10.72 17.85
N GLN A 468 39.97 10.33 18.90
CA GLN A 468 39.57 10.01 20.27
C GLN A 468 38.88 11.12 21.10
N PRO A 469 38.21 10.75 22.22
CA PRO A 469 37.33 11.63 22.96
C PRO A 469 38.11 12.70 23.75
N LYS A 470 37.80 13.98 23.48
CA LYS A 470 38.26 15.08 24.35
C LYS A 470 37.31 15.25 25.52
N LYS A 471 37.88 15.01 26.70
CA LYS A 471 37.35 15.21 28.04
C LYS A 471 36.69 16.58 28.20
N SER A 472 35.63 16.54 28.98
CA SER A 472 34.88 17.66 29.53
C SER A 472 35.75 18.74 30.18
N THR A 473 35.38 20.00 29.99
CA THR A 473 35.63 21.05 30.98
C THR A 473 34.42 22.00 31.03
N LYS A 474 33.81 22.04 32.21
CA LYS A 474 32.71 22.94 32.57
C LYS A 474 33.18 24.40 32.62
N HIS A 475 32.29 25.27 32.14
CA HIS A 475 32.03 26.65 32.52
C HIS A 475 32.99 27.38 33.48
N GLN A 476 33.41 28.59 33.07
CA GLN A 476 33.14 29.78 33.90
C GLN A 476 33.05 31.09 33.11
N LYS A 477 31.82 31.62 33.14
CA LYS A 477 31.32 33.00 33.07
C LYS A 477 32.36 34.12 33.28
N LYS A 478 32.38 35.11 32.37
CA LYS A 478 32.50 36.54 32.74
C LYS A 478 31.86 37.46 31.69
N SER A 479 31.21 38.49 32.20
CA SER A 479 30.27 39.43 31.60
C SER A 479 30.91 40.70 31.05
N GLU A 480 30.08 41.47 30.32
CA GLU A 480 30.15 42.92 30.00
C GLU A 480 31.29 43.39 29.07
N GLU A 481 31.13 44.29 28.09
CA GLU A 481 30.05 45.23 27.75
C GLU A 481 30.23 45.80 26.32
N ALA A 482 29.10 46.11 25.67
CA ALA A 482 28.79 47.12 24.64
C ALA A 482 29.82 47.60 23.57
N SER A 483 29.45 47.44 22.30
CA SER A 483 29.32 48.51 21.28
C SER A 483 28.62 47.94 20.04
N HIS A 484 27.39 48.35 19.76
CA HIS A 484 27.05 49.25 18.64
C HIS A 484 27.69 48.84 17.29
N ASP A 485 26.93 48.18 16.41
CA ASP A 485 26.38 48.86 15.24
C ASP A 485 25.39 48.01 14.43
N GLU A 486 24.25 48.66 14.18
CA GLU A 486 23.38 48.64 13.01
C GLU A 486 22.91 47.33 12.35
N VAL A 487 21.60 47.15 12.51
CA VAL A 487 20.64 46.65 11.51
C VAL A 487 21.08 47.02 10.09
N HIS A 488 21.45 46.03 9.29
CA HIS A 488 21.47 46.17 7.83
C HIS A 488 20.56 45.13 7.19
N SER A 489 19.34 45.59 6.93
CA SER A 489 18.49 45.15 5.83
C SER A 489 19.30 45.15 4.53
N GLN A 490 19.50 43.98 3.93
CA GLN A 490 19.89 43.87 2.52
C GLN A 490 18.94 42.93 1.78
N GLU A 491 17.98 43.56 1.10
CA GLU A 491 17.38 43.05 -0.13
C GLU A 491 18.40 43.10 -1.30
N PRO A 492 18.13 42.39 -2.41
CA PRO A 492 19.04 41.34 -2.87
C PRO A 492 19.90 41.72 -4.08
N HIS A 493 21.04 41.06 -4.20
CA HIS A 493 21.80 41.00 -5.45
C HIS A 493 20.96 40.32 -6.56
N ARG A 494 20.70 41.07 -7.65
CA ARG A 494 20.08 40.59 -8.91
C ARG A 494 21.01 39.62 -9.67
N GLY A 495 21.17 38.42 -9.14
CA GLY A 495 21.69 37.27 -9.89
C GLY A 495 20.53 36.40 -10.38
N LEU A 496 20.62 35.88 -11.61
CA LEU A 496 19.71 34.83 -12.10
C LEU A 496 19.71 33.68 -11.10
N ARG A 497 18.55 33.35 -10.52
CA ARG A 497 18.45 32.21 -9.60
C ARG A 497 18.80 30.93 -10.36
N THR A 498 19.43 29.97 -9.68
CA THR A 498 19.83 28.71 -10.32
C THR A 498 18.61 27.91 -10.79
N ALA A 499 18.79 27.07 -11.80
CA ALA A 499 17.72 26.19 -12.27
C ALA A 499 17.14 25.31 -11.14
N ARG A 500 17.98 24.92 -10.17
CA ARG A 500 17.55 24.23 -8.96
C ARG A 500 16.62 25.07 -8.09
N ALA A 501 16.93 26.34 -7.87
CA ALA A 501 16.07 27.23 -7.10
C ALA A 501 14.69 27.40 -7.77
N VAL A 502 14.66 27.49 -9.10
CA VAL A 502 13.41 27.53 -9.88
C VAL A 502 12.63 26.23 -9.76
N LEU A 503 13.27 25.07 -9.93
CA LEU A 503 12.62 23.76 -9.75
C LEU A 503 12.03 23.59 -8.36
N ASN A 504 12.79 23.94 -7.31
CA ASN A 504 12.31 23.82 -5.94
C ASN A 504 11.12 24.75 -5.68
N ARG A 505 11.14 25.97 -6.22
CA ARG A 505 10.01 26.89 -6.08
C ARG A 505 8.78 26.36 -6.81
N LEU A 506 8.91 25.91 -8.05
CA LEU A 506 7.79 25.31 -8.80
C LEU A 506 7.25 24.02 -8.16
N LYS A 507 8.09 23.27 -7.44
CA LYS A 507 7.71 22.02 -6.74
C LYS A 507 7.02 22.26 -5.40
N HIS A 508 7.40 23.30 -4.66
CA HIS A 508 7.03 23.44 -3.26
C HIS A 508 6.18 24.68 -2.94
N ASP A 509 6.21 25.71 -3.79
CA ASP A 509 5.43 26.94 -3.59
C ASP A 509 3.97 26.74 -4.01
N ARG A 510 3.04 26.94 -3.08
CA ARG A 510 1.59 26.72 -3.29
C ARG A 510 0.97 27.70 -4.28
N THR A 511 1.67 28.78 -4.63
CA THR A 511 1.20 29.79 -5.58
C THR A 511 1.34 29.33 -7.04
N PHE A 512 2.15 28.31 -7.31
CA PHE A 512 2.36 27.76 -8.64
C PHE A 512 1.83 26.33 -8.73
N SER A 513 1.16 26.01 -9.84
CA SER A 513 0.87 24.63 -10.19
C SER A 513 1.99 24.11 -11.07
N ILE A 514 2.75 23.11 -10.60
CA ILE A 514 3.89 22.52 -11.33
C ILE A 514 3.48 22.01 -12.73
N ASP A 515 2.22 21.60 -12.88
CA ASP A 515 1.66 21.05 -14.12
C ASP A 515 1.51 22.12 -15.22
N GLU A 516 1.54 23.40 -14.86
CA GLU A 516 1.54 24.51 -15.81
C GLU A 516 2.92 24.76 -16.42
N PHE A 517 3.98 24.02 -16.06
CA PHE A 517 5.34 24.36 -16.47
C PHE A 517 6.02 23.26 -17.29
N LYS A 518 6.78 23.70 -18.31
CA LYS A 518 7.70 22.89 -19.11
C LYS A 518 9.14 23.33 -18.86
N VAL A 519 10.05 22.38 -18.93
CA VAL A 519 11.49 22.60 -18.83
C VAL A 519 12.18 22.18 -20.11
N GLY A 520 13.01 23.08 -20.64
CA GLY A 520 13.90 22.84 -21.76
C GLY A 520 15.29 22.45 -21.26
N TYR A 521 15.83 21.34 -21.76
CA TYR A 521 17.16 20.84 -21.39
C TYR A 521 17.94 20.38 -22.61
N LEU A 522 19.27 20.44 -22.53
CA LEU A 522 20.17 19.87 -23.54
C LEU A 522 20.25 18.35 -23.36
N ASP A 523 19.74 17.60 -24.34
CA ASP A 523 19.76 16.14 -24.30
C ASP A 523 21.18 15.58 -24.48
N ARG A 524 21.47 14.48 -23.77
CA ARG A 524 22.82 13.90 -23.68
C ARG A 524 23.28 13.19 -24.94
N HIS A 525 22.36 12.74 -25.79
CA HIS A 525 22.69 11.97 -26.99
C HIS A 525 22.56 12.81 -28.26
N THR A 526 21.68 13.81 -28.26
CA THR A 526 21.37 14.61 -29.46
C THR A 526 21.93 16.03 -29.40
N GLU A 527 22.39 16.50 -28.23
CA GLU A 527 22.85 17.88 -27.96
C GLU A 527 21.85 18.98 -28.38
N LYS A 528 20.61 18.59 -28.67
CA LYS A 528 19.49 19.48 -29.00
C LYS A 528 18.69 19.76 -27.74
N VAL A 529 18.05 20.93 -27.71
CA VAL A 529 17.11 21.28 -26.64
C VAL A 529 15.85 20.44 -26.80
N GLN A 530 15.55 19.63 -25.80
CA GLN A 530 14.31 18.85 -25.67
C GLN A 530 13.45 19.44 -24.56
N GLU A 531 12.14 19.24 -24.66
CA GLU A 531 11.17 19.75 -23.69
C GLU A 531 10.50 18.59 -22.96
N LYS A 532 10.28 18.73 -21.65
CA LYS A 532 9.39 17.84 -20.89
C LYS A 532 8.62 18.62 -19.81
N PRO A 533 7.51 18.09 -19.30
CA PRO A 533 6.82 18.68 -18.15
C PRO A 533 7.77 18.76 -16.94
N VAL A 534 7.68 19.86 -16.18
CA VAL A 534 8.51 20.03 -14.96
C VAL A 534 8.18 18.96 -13.92
N ALA A 535 6.92 18.51 -13.85
CA ALA A 535 6.49 17.42 -12.99
C ALA A 535 7.23 16.10 -13.24
N ALA A 536 7.69 15.86 -14.48
CA ALA A 536 8.48 14.68 -14.86
C ALA A 536 10.00 14.88 -14.68
N TRP A 537 10.41 15.93 -13.96
CA TRP A 537 11.82 16.19 -13.66
C TRP A 537 12.29 15.38 -12.45
N VAL A 538 12.99 14.29 -12.73
CA VAL A 538 13.65 13.42 -11.76
C VAL A 538 14.94 14.06 -11.27
N THR A 539 15.10 14.15 -9.95
CA THR A 539 16.29 14.70 -9.28
C THR A 539 17.26 13.61 -8.81
N GLU A 540 16.82 12.35 -8.84
CA GLU A 540 17.60 11.20 -8.41
C GLU A 540 18.59 10.77 -9.51
N THR A 541 19.88 10.67 -9.17
CA THR A 541 20.98 10.43 -10.12
C THR A 541 21.05 9.00 -10.67
N THR A 542 20.32 8.07 -10.05
CA THR A 542 20.28 6.63 -10.34
C THR A 542 19.17 6.25 -11.33
N ASP A 543 18.27 7.16 -11.67
CA ASP A 543 17.18 6.92 -12.62
C ASP A 543 17.71 6.98 -14.08
N ASP A 544 17.30 6.04 -14.92
CA ASP A 544 17.68 5.97 -16.34
C ASP A 544 17.31 7.25 -17.12
N LEU A 545 16.26 7.96 -16.68
CA LEU A 545 15.75 9.22 -17.21
C LEU A 545 16.34 10.47 -16.52
N PHE A 546 17.34 10.30 -15.64
CA PHE A 546 18.01 11.41 -14.97
C PHE A 546 18.75 12.32 -15.95
N ILE A 547 18.50 13.62 -15.81
CA ILE A 547 19.18 14.67 -16.55
C ILE A 547 19.80 15.64 -15.53
N PRO A 548 21.13 15.82 -15.54
CA PRO A 548 21.79 16.77 -14.65
C PRO A 548 21.23 18.19 -14.78
N GLU A 549 20.99 18.85 -13.65
CA GLU A 549 20.36 20.18 -13.60
C GLU A 549 21.14 21.27 -14.37
N HIS A 550 22.46 21.13 -14.49
CA HIS A 550 23.28 22.08 -15.24
C HIS A 550 22.94 22.11 -16.75
N ARG A 551 22.23 21.08 -17.25
CA ARG A 551 21.75 20.97 -18.64
C ARG A 551 20.42 21.66 -18.89
N ILE A 552 19.76 22.18 -17.84
CA ILE A 552 18.55 22.98 -17.99
C ILE A 552 18.92 24.32 -18.64
N VAL A 553 18.16 24.69 -19.67
CA VAL A 553 18.35 25.92 -20.43
C VAL A 553 17.28 26.95 -20.06
N TRP A 554 16.01 26.54 -19.95
CA TRP A 554 14.91 27.45 -19.68
C TRP A 554 13.69 26.76 -19.04
N PHE A 555 12.77 27.56 -18.49
CA PHE A 555 11.42 27.17 -18.07
C PHE A 555 10.37 28.01 -18.79
N LYS A 556 9.28 27.37 -19.21
CA LYS A 556 8.09 28.02 -19.78
C LYS A 556 6.86 27.69 -18.94
N ARG A 557 5.95 28.65 -18.84
CA ARG A 557 4.60 28.47 -18.31
C ARG A 557 3.61 28.30 -19.46
N CYS A 558 2.80 27.25 -19.42
CA CYS A 558 1.71 26.97 -20.32
C CYS A 558 0.45 27.66 -19.78
N LEU A 559 -0.13 28.55 -20.57
CA LEU A 559 -1.37 29.25 -20.23
C LEU A 559 -2.58 28.39 -20.61
N PRO A 560 -3.71 28.51 -19.89
CA PRO A 560 -4.94 27.76 -20.17
C PRO A 560 -5.48 27.96 -21.60
N GLU A 561 -5.16 29.09 -22.23
CA GLU A 561 -5.58 29.47 -23.58
C GLU A 561 -4.67 28.91 -24.70
N GLY A 562 -3.67 28.07 -24.34
CA GLY A 562 -2.79 27.39 -25.29
C GLY A 562 -1.51 28.16 -25.67
N GLY A 563 -1.21 29.27 -25.00
CA GLY A 563 0.05 30.02 -25.17
C GLY A 563 1.16 29.55 -24.23
N GLU A 564 2.42 29.74 -24.62
CA GLU A 564 3.60 29.48 -23.76
C GLU A 564 4.36 30.77 -23.47
N VAL A 565 4.68 31.02 -22.20
CA VAL A 565 5.46 32.18 -21.77
C VAL A 565 6.78 31.73 -21.18
N LEU A 566 7.90 32.24 -21.68
CA LEU A 566 9.22 32.00 -21.12
C LEU A 566 9.34 32.70 -19.75
N VAL A 567 9.54 31.92 -18.70
CA VAL A 567 9.54 32.42 -17.30
C VAL A 567 10.91 32.38 -16.66
N TRP A 568 11.84 31.58 -17.18
CA TRP A 568 13.23 31.60 -16.75
C TRP A 568 14.13 31.12 -17.87
N ASP A 569 15.26 31.78 -18.12
CA ASP A 569 16.20 31.39 -19.19
C ASP A 569 17.65 31.67 -18.79
N LYS A 570 18.50 30.64 -18.92
CA LYS A 570 19.92 30.65 -18.54
C LYS A 570 20.79 31.52 -19.45
N VAL A 571 20.47 31.59 -20.74
CA VAL A 571 21.25 32.33 -21.75
C VAL A 571 20.81 33.78 -21.80
N GLN A 572 19.50 34.02 -21.81
CA GLN A 572 18.88 35.35 -21.85
C GLN A 572 18.81 36.01 -20.47
N LYS A 573 19.21 35.31 -19.40
CA LYS A 573 19.18 35.76 -18.00
C LYS A 573 17.81 36.29 -17.56
N ILE A 574 16.74 35.60 -17.96
CA ILE A 574 15.37 35.93 -17.60
C ILE A 574 15.00 35.21 -16.31
N ASP A 575 14.38 35.90 -15.35
CA ASP A 575 13.80 35.30 -14.14
C ASP A 575 12.48 36.01 -13.79
N ARG A 576 11.36 35.45 -14.23
CA ARG A 576 9.99 35.91 -13.92
C ARG A 576 9.34 35.10 -12.81
N ILE A 577 10.00 34.03 -12.35
CA ILE A 577 9.52 33.20 -11.24
C ILE A 577 9.81 33.88 -9.89
N PHE A 578 10.89 34.64 -9.80
CA PHE A 578 11.30 35.37 -8.60
C PHE A 578 11.15 36.90 -8.71
N ALA A 579 10.70 37.43 -9.85
CA ALA A 579 10.40 38.85 -9.99
C ALA A 579 9.11 39.22 -9.26
N ASN A 580 9.15 40.25 -8.40
CA ASN A 580 7.97 40.81 -7.76
C ASN A 580 7.05 41.46 -8.82
N PRO A 581 5.71 41.38 -8.67
CA PRO A 581 4.76 41.93 -9.64
C PRO A 581 4.67 43.47 -9.71
N GLU A 582 5.65 44.23 -9.17
CA GLU A 582 5.59 45.70 -9.11
C GLU A 582 6.58 46.46 -10.01
N THR A 583 7.25 45.80 -10.96
CA THR A 583 8.07 46.52 -11.95
C THR A 583 7.83 45.98 -13.35
N ASP A 584 6.73 46.42 -13.97
CA ASP A 584 6.60 46.68 -15.41
C ASP A 584 5.44 47.67 -15.59
N VAL A 585 5.78 48.97 -15.56
CA VAL A 585 5.03 50.09 -16.16
C VAL A 585 5.99 50.85 -17.05
#